data_AF-A0A9E3WPV1-F1
#
_entry.id   AF-A0A9E3WPV1-F1
#
_cell.length_a   1.000
_cell.length_b   1.000
_cell.length_c   1.000
_cell.angle_alpha   90.00
_cell.angle_beta   90.00
_cell.angle_gamma   90.00
#
_symmetry.space_group_name_H-M   'P 1'
#
loop_
_entity.id
_entity.type
_entity.pdbx_description
1 polymer ?
#
loop_
_entity_poly.entity_id
_entity_poly.type
_entity_poly.pdbx_seq_one_letter_code
_entity_poly.pdbx_strand_id
1 'polypeptide(L)'
;MRIAAFAAAACLIVGGALCAAELQLTAVDDATGEPVPVRVHLRDARGRTPKVDGTIAWNDHFVMPGQTTLNLPPGKYTFEMERGPEYRLRTGTFELKRGDADAREVRMVRIVDMRTEGWWSGDLHIHRAPEDIELLMLAEDLHVAPVITWWNDKNLWKGKPLPDAPLHQFDTDRFYHVMAGEDERGGGALLYLNGRRPLDIAGAAREYPALDVFLREAKKDPQVHVDLEKPFWWDAPTLAATGLIDSIGLAHNHMQRSGVLDNEAWGRPRDKSIYRGPTGNGRWTTDIYYHLLNCGLRIPPSA
;
A
#
# COMPACT_ATOMS: atom_id res chain seq x y z
N MET A 1 30.99 -63.64 33.79
CA MET A 1 30.23 -62.73 32.90
C MET A 1 30.51 -61.30 33.37
N ARG A 2 31.38 -60.55 32.69
CA ARG A 2 31.80 -59.20 33.08
C ARG A 2 30.84 -58.19 32.44
N ILE A 3 30.14 -57.40 33.24
CA ILE A 3 29.28 -56.31 32.77
C ILE A 3 30.14 -55.05 32.67
N ALA A 4 30.28 -54.52 31.45
CA ALA A 4 30.95 -53.26 31.18
C ALA A 4 29.98 -52.10 31.43
N ALA A 5 30.35 -51.17 32.30
CA ALA A 5 29.64 -49.93 32.52
C ALA A 5 30.07 -48.90 31.46
N PHE A 6 29.14 -48.49 30.59
CA PHE A 6 29.32 -47.37 29.68
C PHE A 6 28.95 -46.07 30.42
N ALA A 7 29.93 -45.18 30.62
CA ALA A 7 29.69 -43.82 31.06
C ALA A 7 29.26 -42.98 29.85
N ALA A 8 28.00 -42.55 29.82
CA ALA A 8 27.51 -41.59 28.85
C ALA A 8 27.92 -40.18 29.27
N ALA A 9 28.87 -39.58 28.53
CA ALA A 9 29.21 -38.18 28.68
C ALA A 9 28.10 -37.31 28.07
N ALA A 10 27.36 -36.60 28.93
CA ALA A 10 26.39 -35.61 28.50
C ALA A 10 27.10 -34.39 27.89
N CYS A 11 27.04 -34.22 26.58
CA CYS A 11 27.34 -32.94 25.93
C CYS A 11 26.16 -31.99 26.17
N LEU A 12 26.27 -31.15 27.20
CA LEU A 12 25.48 -29.93 27.30
C LEU A 12 25.90 -29.00 26.16
N ILE A 13 25.11 -28.98 25.08
CA ILE A 13 25.15 -27.90 24.10
C ILE A 13 24.57 -26.69 24.81
N VAL A 14 25.43 -25.86 25.38
CA VAL A 14 25.05 -24.51 25.79
C VAL A 14 24.76 -23.76 24.50
N GLY A 15 23.48 -23.70 24.13
CA GLY A 15 22.99 -22.80 23.10
C GLY A 15 23.29 -21.39 23.55
N GLY A 16 24.41 -20.84 23.08
CA GLY A 16 24.72 -19.43 23.26
C GLY A 16 23.60 -18.64 22.61
N ALA A 17 22.80 -17.95 23.44
CA ALA A 17 21.95 -16.90 22.95
C ALA A 17 22.84 -15.97 22.12
N LEU A 18 22.59 -15.92 20.80
CA LEU A 18 23.14 -14.89 19.95
C LEU A 18 22.67 -13.57 20.56
N CYS A 19 23.52 -12.89 21.33
CA CYS A 19 23.23 -11.54 21.77
C CYS A 19 22.97 -10.72 20.52
N ALA A 20 21.71 -10.37 20.28
CA ALA A 20 21.34 -9.41 19.26
C ALA A 20 22.12 -8.12 19.53
N ALA A 21 22.57 -7.47 18.47
CA ALA A 21 23.07 -6.11 18.56
C ALA A 21 21.88 -5.15 18.52
N GLU A 22 21.97 -4.07 19.28
CA GLU A 22 20.89 -3.09 19.43
C GLU A 22 21.27 -1.80 18.70
N LEU A 23 20.39 -1.31 17.84
CA LEU A 23 20.55 -0.01 17.18
C LEU A 23 19.27 0.81 17.35
N GLN A 24 19.38 1.95 18.01
CA GLN A 24 18.33 2.95 17.98
C GLN A 24 18.42 3.72 16.67
N LEU A 25 17.35 3.69 15.88
CA LEU A 25 17.26 4.36 14.59
C LEU A 25 16.17 5.42 14.66
N THR A 26 16.51 6.65 14.30
CA THR A 26 15.59 7.79 14.28
C THR A 26 15.58 8.41 12.88
N ALA A 27 14.40 8.67 12.32
CA ALA A 27 14.21 9.49 11.15
C ALA A 27 13.66 10.86 11.57
N VAL A 28 14.30 11.93 11.12
CA VAL A 28 13.89 13.31 11.45
C VAL A 28 13.65 14.11 10.18
N ASP A 29 12.68 15.01 10.18
CA ASP A 29 12.53 15.98 9.10
C ASP A 29 13.71 16.96 9.13
N ASP A 30 14.37 17.18 7.98
CA ASP A 30 15.58 18.00 7.91
C ASP A 30 15.32 19.48 8.24
N ALA A 31 14.10 19.99 7.98
CA ALA A 31 13.76 21.38 8.21
C ALA A 31 13.33 21.65 9.66
N THR A 32 12.55 20.74 10.26
CA THR A 32 12.03 20.94 11.63
C THR A 32 12.88 20.29 12.70
N GLY A 33 13.64 19.25 12.37
CA GLY A 33 14.38 18.42 13.34
C GLY A 33 13.49 17.44 14.12
N GLU A 34 12.18 17.42 13.86
CA GLU A 34 11.23 16.55 14.56
C GLU A 34 11.25 15.13 14.00
N PRO A 35 11.06 14.09 14.84
CA PRO A 35 10.91 12.72 14.37
C PRO A 35 9.72 12.57 13.41
N VAL A 36 9.93 11.87 12.30
CA VAL A 36 8.90 11.65 11.28
C VAL A 36 8.72 10.17 10.95
N PRO A 37 7.47 9.67 10.87
CA PRO A 37 7.24 8.32 10.39
C PRO A 37 7.77 8.11 8.97
N VAL A 38 8.33 6.92 8.72
CA VAL A 38 8.90 6.56 7.41
C VAL A 38 8.70 5.07 7.14
N ARG A 39 8.66 4.71 5.85
CA ARG A 39 8.82 3.34 5.40
C ARG A 39 10.31 3.00 5.31
N VAL A 40 10.69 1.84 5.82
CA VAL A 40 12.09 1.36 5.83
C VAL A 40 12.19 0.02 5.11
N HIS A 41 12.98 -0.02 4.04
CA HIS A 41 13.44 -1.26 3.40
C HIS A 41 14.82 -1.59 3.97
N LEU A 42 14.94 -2.72 4.65
CA LEU A 42 16.19 -3.15 5.28
C LEU A 42 16.64 -4.49 4.67
N ARG A 43 17.92 -4.62 4.35
CA ARG A 43 18.50 -5.88 3.84
C ARG A 43 19.79 -6.21 4.55
N ASP A 44 19.98 -7.49 4.88
CA ASP A 44 21.25 -8.02 5.38
C ASP A 44 22.28 -8.20 4.25
N ALA A 45 23.50 -8.60 4.60
CA ALA A 45 24.57 -8.86 3.62
C ALA A 45 24.25 -9.97 2.59
N ARG A 46 23.20 -10.76 2.80
CA ARG A 46 22.71 -11.78 1.85
C ARG A 46 21.50 -11.29 1.04
N GLY A 47 21.11 -10.02 1.18
CA GLY A 47 19.97 -9.40 0.52
C GLY A 47 18.61 -9.74 1.14
N ARG A 48 18.58 -10.42 2.29
CA ARG A 48 17.35 -10.83 2.97
C ARG A 48 16.79 -9.70 3.81
N THR A 49 15.47 -9.55 3.84
CA THR A 49 14.79 -8.60 4.72
C THR A 49 14.67 -9.19 6.12
N PRO A 50 15.34 -8.63 7.15
CA PRO A 50 15.17 -9.09 8.51
C PRO A 50 13.79 -8.70 9.05
N LYS A 51 13.23 -9.51 9.95
CA LYS A 51 12.01 -9.17 10.67
C LYS A 51 12.32 -8.16 11.78
N VAL A 52 11.53 -7.11 11.86
CA VAL A 52 11.60 -6.11 12.95
C VAL A 52 10.33 -6.24 13.78
N ASP A 53 10.45 -6.75 14.99
CA ASP A 53 9.29 -6.99 15.86
C ASP A 53 8.64 -5.67 16.31
N GLY A 54 7.32 -5.71 16.51
CA GLY A 54 6.54 -4.53 16.94
C GLY A 54 6.30 -3.47 15.87
N THR A 55 6.63 -3.76 14.60
CA THR A 55 6.41 -2.85 13.47
C THR A 55 5.29 -3.35 12.56
N ILE A 56 4.69 -2.42 11.83
CA ILE A 56 3.78 -2.73 10.73
C ILE A 56 4.64 -3.11 9.52
N ALA A 57 4.69 -4.40 9.17
CA ALA A 57 5.52 -4.92 8.09
C ALA A 57 4.70 -5.41 6.89
N TRP A 58 5.24 -5.22 5.69
CA TRP A 58 4.66 -5.75 4.45
C TRP A 58 5.76 -6.08 3.45
N ASN A 59 5.79 -7.33 2.97
CA ASN A 59 6.81 -7.85 2.05
C ASN A 59 8.25 -7.55 2.51
N ASP A 60 8.90 -6.57 1.88
CA ASP A 60 10.31 -6.24 2.07
C ASP A 60 10.55 -4.96 2.90
N HIS A 61 9.51 -4.41 3.52
CA HIS A 61 9.59 -3.20 4.34
C HIS A 61 8.79 -3.27 5.63
N PHE A 62 9.06 -2.31 6.51
CA PHE A 62 8.26 -2.01 7.69
C PHE A 62 8.12 -0.50 7.86
N VAL A 63 7.14 -0.08 8.67
CA VAL A 63 6.94 1.33 9.03
C VAL A 63 7.53 1.63 10.40
N MET A 64 8.31 2.69 10.46
CA MET A 64 8.92 3.23 11.67
C MET A 64 8.17 4.52 12.07
N PRO A 65 7.66 4.67 13.30
CA PRO A 65 6.88 5.85 13.73
C PRO A 65 7.71 7.11 14.02
N GLY A 66 8.93 7.19 13.49
CA GLY A 66 9.91 8.25 13.79
C GLY A 66 11.16 7.69 14.46
N GLN A 67 10.99 6.78 15.43
CA GLN A 67 12.09 6.08 16.06
C GLN A 67 11.74 4.59 16.27
N THR A 68 12.73 3.71 16.13
CA THR A 68 12.61 2.31 16.53
C THR A 68 13.94 1.77 17.02
N THR A 69 13.89 0.69 17.81
CA THR A 69 15.06 -0.09 18.16
C THR A 69 15.14 -1.33 17.27
N LEU A 70 16.26 -1.49 16.58
CA LEU A 70 16.55 -2.66 15.76
C LEU A 70 17.35 -3.67 16.59
N ASN A 71 16.74 -4.82 16.86
CA ASN A 71 17.37 -5.96 17.53
C ASN A 71 17.76 -7.01 16.49
N LEU A 72 18.95 -6.88 15.93
CA LEU A 72 19.37 -7.66 14.75
C LEU A 72 20.67 -8.43 15.02
N PRO A 73 20.91 -9.56 14.33
CA PRO A 73 22.20 -10.24 14.40
C PRO A 73 23.35 -9.30 13.99
N PRO A 74 24.54 -9.43 14.61
CA PRO A 74 25.72 -8.72 14.14
C PRO A 74 25.98 -8.94 12.65
N GLY A 75 26.31 -7.89 11.92
CA GLY A 75 26.52 -7.94 10.47
C GLY A 75 26.33 -6.60 9.79
N LYS A 76 26.53 -6.61 8.45
CA LYS A 76 26.32 -5.44 7.59
C LYS A 76 24.89 -5.41 7.07
N TYR A 77 24.32 -4.21 7.06
CA TYR A 77 22.98 -3.93 6.60
C TYR A 77 22.98 -2.76 5.62
N THR A 78 22.09 -2.82 4.64
CA THR A 78 21.77 -1.72 3.72
C THR A 78 20.33 -1.31 3.96
N PHE A 79 20.03 -0.02 3.95
CA PHE A 79 18.68 0.49 4.10
C PHE A 79 18.29 1.47 3.00
N GLU A 80 16.99 1.55 2.76
CA GLU A 80 16.33 2.62 2.02
C GLU A 80 15.15 3.13 2.89
N MET A 81 15.01 4.45 3.05
CA MET A 81 13.93 5.09 3.80
C MET A 81 13.16 6.07 2.93
N GLU A 82 11.84 6.02 3.02
CA GLU A 82 10.89 6.75 2.19
C GLU A 82 9.82 7.42 3.03
N ARG A 83 9.34 8.58 2.55
CA ARG A 83 8.22 9.33 3.12
C ARG A 83 7.37 9.92 1.99
N GLY A 84 6.79 9.05 1.16
CA GLY A 84 6.06 9.47 -0.04
C GLY A 84 6.93 10.13 -1.13
N PRO A 85 6.32 10.61 -2.23
CA PRO A 85 7.02 11.15 -3.39
C PRO A 85 7.59 12.56 -3.19
N GLU A 86 7.14 13.26 -2.14
CA GLU A 86 7.57 14.63 -1.82
C GLU A 86 8.88 14.70 -1.05
N TYR A 87 9.39 13.56 -0.59
CA TYR A 87 10.68 13.43 0.11
C TYR A 87 11.71 12.69 -0.74
N ARG A 88 12.98 13.08 -0.60
CA ARG A 88 14.09 12.36 -1.23
C ARG A 88 14.30 11.01 -0.55
N LEU A 89 14.36 9.94 -1.35
CA LEU A 89 14.80 8.61 -0.92
C LEU A 89 16.15 8.69 -0.18
N ARG A 90 16.20 8.19 1.05
CA ARG A 90 17.44 8.09 1.83
C ARG A 90 17.96 6.67 1.78
N THR A 91 19.22 6.50 1.37
CA THR A 91 19.87 5.19 1.36
C THR A 91 21.14 5.22 2.21
N GLY A 92 21.56 4.06 2.70
CA GLY A 92 22.78 3.96 3.46
C GLY A 92 23.12 2.54 3.90
N THR A 93 24.22 2.43 4.64
CA THR A 93 24.71 1.17 5.20
C THR A 93 25.13 1.36 6.65
N PHE A 94 24.95 0.34 7.47
CA PHE A 94 25.53 0.28 8.80
C PHE A 94 26.03 -1.13 9.12
N GLU A 95 26.92 -1.24 10.09
CA GLU A 95 27.45 -2.50 10.58
C GLU A 95 27.18 -2.60 12.07
N LEU A 96 26.50 -3.68 12.48
CA LEU A 96 26.26 -3.99 13.88
C LEU A 96 27.32 -4.99 14.36
N LYS A 97 28.00 -4.66 15.44
CA LYS A 97 28.92 -5.56 16.15
C LYS A 97 28.26 -6.05 17.44
N ARG A 98 28.79 -7.14 17.96
CA ARG A 98 28.26 -7.78 19.17
C ARG A 98 28.42 -6.84 20.37
N GLY A 99 27.32 -6.55 21.06
CA GLY A 99 27.32 -5.64 22.20
C GLY A 99 27.28 -4.16 21.82
N ASP A 100 27.07 -3.83 20.54
CA ASP A 100 26.79 -2.47 20.14
C ASP A 100 25.43 -2.05 20.69
N ALA A 101 25.42 -0.85 21.27
CA ALA A 101 24.24 -0.03 21.52
C ALA A 101 24.53 1.31 20.81
N ASP A 102 24.24 1.34 19.52
CA ASP A 102 24.49 2.51 18.67
C ASP A 102 23.20 3.33 18.50
N ALA A 103 23.33 4.61 18.18
CA ALA A 103 22.23 5.49 17.84
C ALA A 103 22.51 6.14 16.48
N ARG A 104 21.54 6.04 15.57
CA ARG A 104 21.64 6.59 14.21
C ARG A 104 20.45 7.47 13.91
N GLU A 105 20.75 8.66 13.43
CA GLU A 105 19.77 9.60 12.92
C GLU A 105 19.87 9.67 11.39
N VAL A 106 18.73 9.62 10.71
CA VAL A 106 18.61 9.79 9.26
C VAL A 106 17.71 10.99 8.99
N ARG A 107 18.25 11.99 8.28
CA ARG A 107 17.50 13.19 7.92
C ARG A 107 16.66 12.97 6.66
N MET A 108 15.37 13.22 6.73
CA MET A 108 14.42 13.15 5.62
C MET A 108 14.28 14.55 5.01
N VAL A 109 14.64 14.69 3.73
CA VAL A 109 14.67 15.99 3.04
C VAL A 109 13.46 16.07 2.12
N ARG A 110 12.51 16.97 2.44
CA ARG A 110 11.41 17.32 1.53
C ARG A 110 11.97 18.05 0.31
N ILE A 111 11.55 17.65 -0.89
CA ILE A 111 11.98 18.24 -2.17
C ILE A 111 10.91 19.12 -2.82
N VAL A 112 9.65 18.95 -2.43
CA VAL A 112 8.51 19.78 -2.84
C VAL A 112 7.44 19.71 -1.75
N ASP A 113 6.63 20.76 -1.60
CA ASP A 113 5.43 20.75 -0.73
C ASP A 113 4.22 21.07 -1.62
N MET A 114 3.61 20.01 -2.17
CA MET A 114 2.51 20.17 -3.14
C MET A 114 1.24 20.72 -2.46
N ARG A 115 1.11 20.55 -1.15
CA ARG A 115 -0.01 21.08 -0.35
C ARG A 115 0.02 22.59 -0.29
N THR A 116 1.19 23.22 -0.24
CA THR A 116 1.28 24.70 -0.36
C THR A 116 0.81 25.22 -1.71
N GLU A 117 0.77 24.35 -2.73
CA GLU A 117 0.23 24.63 -4.07
C GLU A 117 -1.23 24.19 -4.23
N GLY A 118 -1.88 23.68 -3.17
CA GLY A 118 -3.28 23.26 -3.17
C GLY A 118 -3.53 21.83 -3.63
N TRP A 119 -2.49 21.02 -3.81
CA TRP A 119 -2.60 19.60 -4.13
C TRP A 119 -2.54 18.74 -2.87
N TRP A 120 -3.29 17.65 -2.84
CA TRP A 120 -3.34 16.74 -1.70
C TRP A 120 -2.91 15.34 -2.12
N SER A 121 -1.95 14.76 -1.42
CA SER A 121 -1.52 13.38 -1.65
C SER A 121 -2.58 12.39 -1.15
N GLY A 122 -2.77 11.29 -1.87
CA GLY A 122 -3.70 10.25 -1.49
C GLY A 122 -3.37 8.89 -2.11
N ASP A 123 -4.05 7.86 -1.60
CA ASP A 123 -4.04 6.50 -2.15
C ASP A 123 -5.48 5.99 -2.13
N LEU A 124 -6.00 5.63 -3.30
CA LEU A 124 -7.41 5.25 -3.46
C LEU A 124 -7.64 3.74 -3.38
N HIS A 125 -6.59 2.91 -3.29
CA HIS A 125 -6.68 1.45 -3.39
C HIS A 125 -6.00 0.79 -2.17
N ILE A 126 -6.57 0.97 -0.98
CA ILE A 126 -5.97 0.56 0.28
C ILE A 126 -6.68 -0.67 0.89
N HIS A 127 -6.00 -1.82 0.90
CA HIS A 127 -6.42 -3.02 1.64
C HIS A 127 -5.60 -3.21 2.93
N ARG A 128 -5.74 -2.29 3.87
CA ARG A 128 -5.02 -2.31 5.16
C ARG A 128 -6.00 -2.32 6.33
N ALA A 129 -5.53 -2.81 7.48
CA ALA A 129 -6.34 -2.81 8.69
C ALA A 129 -6.62 -1.35 9.10
N PRO A 130 -7.87 -0.96 9.43
CA PRO A 130 -8.19 0.42 9.81
C PRO A 130 -7.33 0.97 10.93
N GLU A 131 -6.88 0.12 11.86
CA GLU A 131 -6.05 0.49 13.00
C GLU A 131 -4.62 0.89 12.62
N ASP A 132 -4.15 0.49 11.44
CA ASP A 132 -2.81 0.80 10.93
C ASP A 132 -2.78 2.13 10.15
N ILE A 133 -3.94 2.63 9.71
CA ILE A 133 -4.04 3.63 8.62
C ILE A 133 -3.36 4.95 8.97
N GLU A 134 -3.54 5.46 10.18
CA GLU A 134 -2.93 6.74 10.59
C GLU A 134 -1.40 6.69 10.47
N LEU A 135 -0.77 5.62 10.98
CA LEU A 135 0.68 5.46 10.89
C LEU A 135 1.16 5.26 9.45
N LEU A 136 0.41 4.51 8.63
CA LEU A 136 0.74 4.33 7.22
C LEU A 136 0.66 5.65 6.44
N MET A 137 -0.40 6.43 6.65
CA MET A 137 -0.57 7.73 6.02
C MET A 137 0.52 8.71 6.45
N LEU A 138 0.88 8.73 7.74
CA LEU A 138 2.00 9.54 8.21
C LEU A 138 3.31 9.10 7.56
N ALA A 139 3.55 7.80 7.42
CA ALA A 139 4.79 7.27 6.85
C ALA A 139 4.93 7.55 5.36
N GLU A 140 3.83 7.70 4.62
CA GLU A 140 3.82 8.03 3.19
C GLU A 140 3.49 9.51 2.91
N ASP A 141 3.34 10.31 3.96
CA ASP A 141 2.86 11.69 3.90
C ASP A 141 1.54 11.86 3.11
N LEU A 142 0.60 10.92 3.26
CA LEU A 142 -0.71 10.92 2.61
C LEU A 142 -1.73 11.75 3.39
N HIS A 143 -2.54 12.53 2.67
CA HIS A 143 -3.63 13.33 3.26
C HIS A 143 -5.02 12.72 3.03
N VAL A 144 -5.21 11.87 2.02
CA VAL A 144 -6.51 11.27 1.69
C VAL A 144 -6.39 9.75 1.51
N ALA A 145 -7.19 8.99 2.24
CA ALA A 145 -7.15 7.52 2.21
C ALA A 145 -8.54 6.87 2.38
N PRO A 146 -9.28 6.57 1.30
CA PRO A 146 -10.43 5.67 1.37
C PRO A 146 -9.96 4.22 1.55
N VAL A 147 -10.31 3.61 2.68
CA VAL A 147 -9.87 2.28 3.09
C VAL A 147 -10.90 1.24 2.70
N ILE A 148 -10.48 0.26 1.90
CA ILE A 148 -11.34 -0.81 1.38
C ILE A 148 -11.58 -1.84 2.49
N THR A 149 -12.79 -1.86 3.04
CA THR A 149 -13.19 -2.74 4.16
C THR A 149 -14.23 -3.80 3.77
N TRP A 150 -14.67 -3.79 2.52
CA TRP A 150 -15.51 -4.83 1.94
C TRP A 150 -15.21 -4.98 0.45
N TRP A 151 -15.18 -6.22 -0.04
CA TRP A 151 -14.93 -6.53 -1.43
C TRP A 151 -15.41 -7.95 -1.75
N ASN A 152 -16.10 -8.11 -2.88
CA ASN A 152 -16.70 -9.39 -3.31
C ASN A 152 -17.39 -10.12 -2.12
N ASP A 153 -16.87 -11.29 -1.70
CA ASP A 153 -17.43 -12.09 -0.60
C ASP A 153 -16.95 -11.70 0.81
N LYS A 154 -16.02 -10.74 0.92
CA LYS A 154 -15.42 -10.31 2.18
C LYS A 154 -16.03 -8.98 2.63
N ASN A 155 -16.41 -8.91 3.90
CA ASN A 155 -16.92 -7.69 4.53
C ASN A 155 -16.51 -7.66 6.00
N LEU A 156 -15.64 -6.72 6.37
CA LEU A 156 -15.10 -6.58 7.73
C LEU A 156 -16.17 -6.19 8.78
N TRP A 157 -17.32 -5.68 8.31
CA TRP A 157 -18.47 -5.27 9.12
C TRP A 157 -19.54 -6.34 9.26
N LYS A 158 -19.41 -7.50 8.61
CA LYS A 158 -20.39 -8.58 8.70
C LYS A 158 -20.56 -9.03 10.16
N GLY A 159 -21.78 -8.92 10.68
CA GLY A 159 -22.09 -9.27 12.07
C GLY A 159 -21.60 -8.25 13.12
N LYS A 160 -21.14 -7.07 12.69
CA LYS A 160 -20.73 -5.95 13.54
C LYS A 160 -21.61 -4.73 13.26
N PRO A 161 -21.77 -3.81 14.22
CA PRO A 161 -22.35 -2.50 13.92
C PRO A 161 -21.47 -1.75 12.91
N LEU A 162 -22.10 -0.98 12.03
CA LEU A 162 -21.39 -0.01 11.18
C LEU A 162 -20.92 1.17 12.05
N PRO A 163 -19.82 1.85 11.69
CA PRO A 163 -19.36 3.03 12.41
C PRO A 163 -20.36 4.19 12.18
N ASP A 164 -20.69 4.92 13.25
CA ASP A 164 -21.57 6.10 13.17
C ASP A 164 -20.93 7.23 12.34
N ALA A 165 -19.60 7.35 12.40
CA ALA A 165 -18.80 8.29 11.63
C ALA A 165 -17.70 7.53 10.87
N PRO A 166 -17.91 7.21 9.58
CA PRO A 166 -16.91 6.48 8.78
C PRO A 166 -15.74 7.34 8.31
N LEU A 167 -15.86 8.67 8.38
CA LEU A 167 -14.80 9.63 8.09
C LEU A 167 -14.02 9.95 9.37
N HIS A 168 -12.71 9.78 9.31
CA HIS A 168 -11.77 10.08 10.38
C HIS A 168 -10.85 11.23 9.96
N GLN A 169 -10.66 12.19 10.85
CA GLN A 169 -9.70 13.29 10.68
C GLN A 169 -8.65 13.19 11.80
N PHE A 170 -7.39 13.27 11.44
CA PHE A 170 -6.26 13.25 12.37
C PHE A 170 -5.11 14.13 11.84
N ASP A 171 -4.09 14.37 12.67
CA ASP A 171 -2.91 15.19 12.31
C ASP A 171 -3.25 16.55 11.67
N THR A 172 -4.34 17.17 12.13
CA THR A 172 -4.92 18.43 11.62
C THR A 172 -5.62 18.32 10.26
N ASP A 173 -4.97 17.82 9.21
CA ASP A 173 -5.45 17.90 7.82
C ASP A 173 -5.35 16.59 7.03
N ARG A 174 -5.37 15.45 7.73
CA ARG A 174 -5.39 14.11 7.13
C ARG A 174 -6.74 13.45 7.34
N PHE A 175 -7.25 12.82 6.28
CA PHE A 175 -8.58 12.23 6.23
C PHE A 175 -8.52 10.81 5.70
N TYR A 176 -9.08 9.86 6.44
CA TYR A 176 -9.32 8.51 5.94
C TYR A 176 -10.76 8.10 6.15
N HIS A 177 -11.26 7.22 5.28
CA HIS A 177 -12.64 6.78 5.29
C HIS A 177 -12.74 5.26 5.30
N VAL A 178 -13.44 4.67 6.27
CA VAL A 178 -13.41 3.21 6.51
C VAL A 178 -14.52 2.41 5.83
N MET A 179 -15.28 3.03 4.93
CA MET A 179 -16.40 2.38 4.23
C MET A 179 -16.18 2.27 2.72
N ALA A 180 -14.93 2.41 2.24
CA ALA A 180 -14.68 2.15 0.84
C ALA A 180 -14.84 0.65 0.54
N GLY A 181 -15.21 0.33 -0.71
CA GLY A 181 -15.34 -1.04 -1.16
C GLY A 181 -14.90 -1.25 -2.58
N GLU A 182 -14.70 -2.51 -2.92
CA GLU A 182 -14.27 -2.95 -4.25
C GLU A 182 -15.21 -4.03 -4.80
N ASP A 183 -15.68 -3.83 -6.03
CA ASP A 183 -16.35 -4.87 -6.81
C ASP A 183 -15.43 -5.25 -7.97
N GLU A 184 -14.67 -6.33 -7.80
CA GLU A 184 -13.68 -6.83 -8.77
C GLU A 184 -14.14 -8.18 -9.34
N ARG A 185 -14.57 -8.17 -10.60
CA ARG A 185 -15.16 -9.32 -11.29
C ARG A 185 -14.66 -9.44 -12.74
N GLY A 186 -15.29 -10.30 -13.54
CA GLY A 186 -14.83 -10.66 -14.90
C GLY A 186 -14.68 -9.47 -15.84
N GLY A 187 -15.61 -8.52 -15.76
CA GLY A 187 -15.59 -7.28 -16.55
C GLY A 187 -14.54 -6.26 -16.11
N GLY A 188 -14.10 -6.29 -14.84
CA GLY A 188 -13.17 -5.34 -14.26
C GLY A 188 -13.42 -5.05 -12.78
N ALA A 189 -12.84 -3.97 -12.27
CA ALA A 189 -12.99 -3.50 -10.90
C ALA A 189 -13.54 -2.06 -10.82
N LEU A 190 -14.45 -1.84 -9.88
CA LEU A 190 -14.92 -0.52 -9.46
C LEU A 190 -14.62 -0.32 -7.97
N LEU A 191 -14.09 0.85 -7.61
CA LEU A 191 -13.93 1.26 -6.22
C LEU A 191 -15.05 2.22 -5.84
N TYR A 192 -15.75 1.91 -4.76
CA TYR A 192 -16.81 2.74 -4.19
C TYR A 192 -16.28 3.46 -2.97
N LEU A 193 -16.03 4.75 -3.09
CA LEU A 193 -15.44 5.58 -2.05
C LEU A 193 -16.55 6.39 -1.35
N ASN A 194 -16.33 6.73 -0.08
CA ASN A 194 -17.23 7.58 0.73
C ASN A 194 -18.67 7.06 0.93
N GLY A 195 -18.90 5.75 0.79
CA GLY A 195 -20.22 5.14 1.04
C GLY A 195 -20.61 5.11 2.52
N ARG A 196 -21.91 5.00 2.82
CA ARG A 196 -22.40 4.91 4.20
C ARG A 196 -22.52 3.48 4.74
N ARG A 197 -22.58 2.51 3.84
CA ARG A 197 -22.73 1.07 4.13
C ARG A 197 -22.11 0.25 3.00
N PRO A 198 -21.73 -1.01 3.26
CA PRO A 198 -21.32 -1.92 2.21
C PRO A 198 -22.46 -2.16 1.20
N LEU A 199 -22.11 -2.30 -0.08
CA LEU A 199 -23.04 -2.83 -1.07
C LEU A 199 -23.17 -4.35 -0.89
N ASP A 200 -24.35 -4.88 -1.20
CA ASP A 200 -24.62 -6.32 -1.11
C ASP A 200 -24.18 -7.03 -2.40
N ILE A 201 -22.85 -7.12 -2.57
CA ILE A 201 -22.21 -7.73 -3.75
C ILE A 201 -21.80 -9.20 -3.52
N ALA A 202 -21.95 -9.71 -2.30
CA ALA A 202 -21.54 -11.06 -1.96
C ALA A 202 -22.35 -12.10 -2.75
N GLY A 203 -21.68 -13.14 -3.23
CA GLY A 203 -22.28 -14.17 -4.08
C GLY A 203 -22.53 -13.75 -5.53
N ALA A 204 -22.14 -12.52 -5.93
CA ALA A 204 -22.12 -12.16 -7.34
C ALA A 204 -21.17 -13.08 -8.12
N ALA A 205 -21.65 -13.60 -9.25
CA ALA A 205 -20.84 -14.40 -10.15
C ALA A 205 -19.90 -13.52 -10.97
N ARG A 206 -18.89 -14.17 -11.56
CA ARG A 206 -17.85 -13.52 -12.38
C ARG A 206 -18.41 -12.54 -13.43
N GLU A 207 -19.51 -12.89 -14.10
CA GLU A 207 -20.11 -12.07 -15.16
C GLU A 207 -21.58 -11.68 -14.87
N TYR A 208 -22.10 -11.98 -13.66
CA TYR A 208 -23.51 -11.73 -13.32
C TYR A 208 -23.70 -11.37 -11.83
N PRO A 209 -24.49 -10.33 -11.50
CA PRO A 209 -25.08 -9.36 -12.43
C PRO A 209 -24.00 -8.52 -13.15
N ALA A 210 -24.35 -7.70 -14.12
CA ALA A 210 -23.37 -6.76 -14.68
C ALA A 210 -22.84 -5.80 -13.59
N LEU A 211 -21.61 -5.28 -13.76
CA LEU A 211 -21.01 -4.30 -12.84
C LEU A 211 -21.89 -3.05 -12.66
N ASP A 212 -22.62 -2.65 -13.70
CA ASP A 212 -23.46 -1.46 -13.66
C ASP A 212 -24.67 -1.58 -12.71
N VAL A 213 -25.06 -2.80 -12.31
CA VAL A 213 -26.15 -3.01 -11.34
C VAL A 213 -25.79 -2.43 -9.98
N PHE A 214 -24.60 -2.75 -9.47
CA PHE A 214 -24.13 -2.23 -8.18
C PHE A 214 -23.66 -0.79 -8.29
N LEU A 215 -23.10 -0.38 -9.44
CA LEU A 215 -22.84 1.03 -9.76
C LEU A 215 -24.08 1.90 -9.59
N ARG A 216 -25.20 1.52 -10.21
CA ARG A 216 -26.46 2.26 -10.12
C ARG A 216 -27.03 2.29 -8.71
N GLU A 217 -26.87 1.21 -7.94
CA GLU A 217 -27.25 1.19 -6.52
C GLU A 217 -26.39 2.16 -5.72
N ALA A 218 -25.07 2.15 -5.91
CA ALA A 218 -24.14 3.02 -5.21
C ALA A 218 -24.44 4.50 -5.46
N LYS A 219 -24.69 4.87 -6.73
CA LYS A 219 -24.99 6.25 -7.14
C LYS A 219 -26.38 6.74 -6.73
N LYS A 220 -27.21 5.93 -6.05
CA LYS A 220 -28.38 6.44 -5.32
C LYS A 220 -27.96 7.35 -4.15
N ASP A 221 -26.76 7.15 -3.61
CA ASP A 221 -26.13 8.08 -2.69
C ASP A 221 -25.20 9.04 -3.47
N PRO A 222 -25.54 10.34 -3.55
CA PRO A 222 -24.74 11.30 -4.31
C PRO A 222 -23.36 11.57 -3.68
N GLN A 223 -23.10 11.10 -2.44
CA GLN A 223 -21.79 11.22 -1.80
C GLN A 223 -20.80 10.15 -2.25
N VAL A 224 -21.28 9.06 -2.86
CA VAL A 224 -20.41 7.99 -3.32
C VAL A 224 -19.66 8.44 -4.57
N HIS A 225 -18.34 8.42 -4.46
CA HIS A 225 -17.43 8.58 -5.58
C HIS A 225 -17.05 7.19 -6.10
N VAL A 226 -17.20 6.97 -7.40
CA VAL A 226 -16.85 5.71 -8.05
C VAL A 226 -15.64 5.89 -8.94
N ASP A 227 -14.58 5.17 -8.60
CA ASP A 227 -13.37 5.08 -9.42
C ASP A 227 -13.40 3.83 -10.30
N LEU A 228 -13.13 4.00 -11.59
CA LEU A 228 -12.88 2.91 -12.52
C LEU A 228 -11.41 2.56 -12.46
N GLU A 229 -11.10 1.46 -11.77
CA GLU A 229 -9.76 1.21 -11.23
C GLU A 229 -8.68 1.04 -12.31
N LYS A 230 -9.01 0.41 -13.45
CA LYS A 230 -8.09 0.29 -14.62
C LYS A 230 -8.81 0.51 -15.95
N PRO A 231 -8.28 1.38 -16.85
CA PRO A 231 -8.78 1.58 -18.20
C PRO A 231 -8.83 0.33 -19.07
N PHE A 232 -7.92 -0.64 -18.87
CA PHE A 232 -7.86 -1.85 -19.70
C PHE A 232 -8.87 -2.92 -19.28
N TRP A 233 -9.77 -2.65 -18.33
CA TRP A 233 -10.88 -3.54 -18.05
C TRP A 233 -11.81 -3.72 -19.26
N TRP A 234 -12.35 -4.93 -19.43
CA TRP A 234 -13.19 -5.25 -20.59
C TRP A 234 -14.47 -4.40 -20.64
N ASP A 235 -15.07 -4.17 -19.47
CA ASP A 235 -16.28 -3.37 -19.34
C ASP A 235 -15.99 -1.86 -19.23
N ALA A 236 -14.72 -1.41 -19.28
CA ALA A 236 -14.40 -0.01 -19.09
C ALA A 236 -15.14 0.94 -20.06
N PRO A 237 -15.27 0.63 -21.38
CA PRO A 237 -16.03 1.50 -22.29
C PRO A 237 -17.52 1.57 -21.97
N THR A 238 -18.15 0.46 -21.57
CA THR A 238 -19.58 0.42 -21.26
C THR A 238 -19.88 1.10 -19.92
N LEU A 239 -19.02 0.88 -18.91
CA LEU A 239 -19.08 1.56 -17.62
C LEU A 239 -18.89 3.08 -17.78
N ALA A 240 -17.89 3.52 -18.54
CA ALA A 240 -17.68 4.94 -18.83
C ALA A 240 -18.88 5.58 -19.54
N ALA A 241 -19.51 4.86 -20.48
CA ALA A 241 -20.69 5.33 -21.21
C ALA A 241 -21.95 5.47 -20.34
N THR A 242 -21.99 4.90 -19.13
CA THR A 242 -23.11 5.10 -18.19
C THR A 242 -23.23 6.55 -17.72
N GLY A 243 -22.13 7.32 -17.75
CA GLY A 243 -22.05 8.65 -17.13
C GLY A 243 -22.06 8.63 -15.60
N LEU A 244 -21.86 7.46 -14.98
CA LEU A 244 -21.89 7.27 -13.52
C LEU A 244 -20.51 7.12 -12.87
N ILE A 245 -19.44 7.09 -13.66
CA ILE A 245 -18.05 6.99 -13.20
C ILE A 245 -17.52 8.39 -12.88
N ASP A 246 -16.93 8.57 -11.70
CA ASP A 246 -16.44 9.87 -11.21
C ASP A 246 -14.94 10.06 -11.45
N SER A 247 -14.15 8.98 -11.49
CA SER A 247 -12.73 9.00 -11.88
C SER A 247 -12.26 7.68 -12.52
N ILE A 248 -11.05 7.69 -13.09
CA ILE A 248 -10.43 6.52 -13.72
C ILE A 248 -8.94 6.41 -13.43
N GLY A 249 -8.50 5.22 -12.98
CA GLY A 249 -7.13 4.97 -12.52
C GLY A 249 -6.09 4.94 -13.64
N LEU A 250 -5.19 5.93 -13.69
CA LEU A 250 -4.05 5.96 -14.61
C LEU A 250 -2.75 5.46 -13.97
N ALA A 251 -2.57 5.71 -12.67
CA ALA A 251 -1.48 5.13 -11.87
C ALA A 251 -2.03 4.09 -10.88
N HIS A 252 -2.60 3.02 -11.42
CA HIS A 252 -3.22 1.94 -10.65
C HIS A 252 -2.19 0.97 -10.05
N ASN A 253 -2.66 -0.06 -9.34
CA ASN A 253 -1.83 -0.99 -8.55
C ASN A 253 -0.84 -1.89 -9.35
N HIS A 254 -0.74 -1.73 -10.68
CA HIS A 254 0.33 -2.33 -11.50
C HIS A 254 1.62 -1.52 -11.46
N MET A 255 1.56 -0.22 -11.17
CA MET A 255 2.72 0.63 -10.96
C MET A 255 3.21 0.43 -9.53
N GLN A 256 4.26 -0.36 -9.36
CA GLN A 256 4.82 -0.71 -8.06
C GLN A 256 6.13 0.01 -7.82
N ARG A 257 6.54 0.10 -6.55
CA ARG A 257 7.79 0.74 -6.14
C ARG A 257 9.01 0.32 -6.97
N SER A 258 9.18 -0.98 -7.18
CA SER A 258 10.38 -1.55 -7.83
C SER A 258 10.17 -1.91 -9.31
N GLY A 259 9.01 -1.57 -9.90
CA GLY A 259 8.73 -1.92 -11.29
C GLY A 259 7.24 -1.89 -11.64
N VAL A 260 6.90 -2.46 -12.79
CA VAL A 260 5.51 -2.53 -13.27
C VAL A 260 5.15 -4.00 -13.48
N LEU A 261 3.96 -4.40 -13.02
CA LEU A 261 3.44 -5.75 -13.29
C LEU A 261 3.24 -5.93 -14.81
N ASP A 262 3.93 -6.91 -15.41
CA ASP A 262 3.99 -7.09 -16.87
C ASP A 262 2.75 -7.78 -17.48
N ASN A 263 1.54 -7.39 -17.06
CA ASN A 263 0.26 -7.92 -17.53
C ASN A 263 -0.87 -6.88 -17.42
N GLU A 264 -2.07 -7.24 -17.90
CA GLU A 264 -3.30 -6.45 -17.75
C GLU A 264 -4.31 -7.20 -16.86
N ALA A 265 -3.82 -7.98 -15.90
CA ALA A 265 -4.60 -8.97 -15.14
C ALA A 265 -5.38 -9.90 -16.10
N TRP A 266 -6.72 -9.87 -16.04
CA TRP A 266 -7.62 -10.52 -17.01
C TRP A 266 -8.35 -9.53 -17.94
N GLY A 267 -7.93 -8.27 -17.95
CA GLY A 267 -8.42 -7.23 -18.84
C GLY A 267 -7.93 -7.40 -20.28
N ARG A 268 -8.18 -6.38 -21.10
CA ARG A 268 -7.78 -6.34 -22.51
C ARG A 268 -6.25 -6.27 -22.62
N PRO A 269 -5.59 -7.29 -23.16
CA PRO A 269 -4.14 -7.31 -23.26
C PRO A 269 -3.65 -6.21 -24.22
N ARG A 270 -2.49 -5.63 -23.91
CA ARG A 270 -1.83 -4.69 -24.80
C ARG A 270 -1.13 -5.40 -25.96
N ASP A 271 -0.98 -4.71 -27.10
CA ASP A 271 -0.08 -5.16 -28.15
C ASP A 271 1.39 -4.95 -27.69
N LYS A 272 2.05 -6.03 -27.26
CA LYS A 272 3.44 -5.97 -26.79
C LYS A 272 4.44 -5.59 -27.88
N SER A 273 4.07 -5.59 -29.17
CA SER A 273 4.92 -5.09 -30.26
C SER A 273 4.94 -3.56 -30.33
N ILE A 274 3.91 -2.89 -29.80
CA ILE A 274 3.77 -1.44 -29.72
C ILE A 274 4.13 -0.96 -28.30
N TYR A 275 3.49 -1.56 -27.29
CA TYR A 275 3.62 -1.21 -25.87
C TYR A 275 4.64 -2.12 -25.17
N ARG A 276 5.93 -1.83 -25.43
CA ARG A 276 7.07 -2.66 -25.01
C ARG A 276 7.61 -2.34 -23.62
N GLY A 277 8.10 -3.38 -22.97
CA GLY A 277 8.93 -3.28 -21.77
C GLY A 277 8.21 -2.63 -20.58
N PRO A 278 8.99 -2.12 -19.60
CA PRO A 278 8.44 -1.59 -18.34
C PRO A 278 7.47 -0.42 -18.51
N THR A 279 7.57 0.34 -19.61
CA THR A 279 6.67 1.47 -19.90
C THR A 279 5.39 1.07 -20.64
N GLY A 280 5.30 -0.19 -21.10
CA GLY A 280 4.23 -0.65 -21.98
C GLY A 280 2.85 -0.56 -21.34
N ASN A 281 2.70 -1.05 -20.10
CA ASN A 281 1.42 -1.04 -19.41
C ASN A 281 0.92 0.41 -19.16
N GLY A 282 1.75 1.29 -18.59
CA GLY A 282 1.36 2.69 -18.38
C GLY A 282 1.02 3.44 -19.67
N ARG A 283 1.75 3.18 -20.76
CA ARG A 283 1.41 3.73 -22.09
C ARG A 283 0.09 3.19 -22.62
N TRP A 284 -0.19 1.90 -22.44
CA TRP A 284 -1.45 1.29 -22.86
C TRP A 284 -2.63 1.87 -22.07
N THR A 285 -2.52 1.93 -20.75
CA THR A 285 -3.48 2.59 -19.85
C THR A 285 -3.80 4.02 -20.30
N THR A 286 -2.76 4.81 -20.58
CA THR A 286 -2.88 6.20 -21.02
C THR A 286 -3.53 6.33 -22.40
N ASP A 287 -3.21 5.43 -23.34
CA ASP A 287 -3.75 5.45 -24.69
C ASP A 287 -5.26 5.15 -24.72
N ILE A 288 -5.72 4.18 -23.92
CA ILE A 288 -7.17 3.94 -23.72
C ILE A 288 -7.85 5.19 -23.16
N TYR A 289 -7.25 5.82 -22.15
CA TYR A 289 -7.81 7.04 -21.56
C TYR A 289 -7.98 8.17 -22.58
N TYR A 290 -6.96 8.41 -23.42
CA TYR A 290 -7.09 9.38 -24.51
C TYR A 290 -8.15 8.99 -25.55
N HIS A 291 -8.33 7.70 -25.82
CA HIS A 291 -9.45 7.26 -26.67
C HIS A 291 -10.81 7.57 -26.05
N LEU A 292 -11.00 7.41 -24.74
CA LEU A 292 -12.23 7.82 -24.05
C LEU A 292 -12.46 9.34 -24.19
N LEU A 293 -11.41 10.15 -23.99
CA LEU A 293 -11.48 11.61 -24.17
C LEU A 293 -11.85 11.99 -25.61
N ASN A 294 -11.28 11.31 -26.61
CA ASN A 294 -11.58 11.52 -28.04
C ASN A 294 -13.03 11.13 -28.39
N CYS A 295 -13.62 10.19 -27.65
CA CYS A 295 -15.04 9.85 -27.75
C CYS A 295 -15.96 10.86 -27.03
N GLY A 296 -15.41 11.92 -26.42
CA GLY A 296 -16.15 12.94 -25.69
C GLY A 296 -16.47 12.57 -24.23
N LEU A 297 -15.98 11.43 -23.74
CA LEU A 297 -16.15 11.00 -22.35
C LEU A 297 -15.08 11.65 -21.48
N ARG A 298 -15.44 12.73 -20.78
CA ARG A 298 -14.52 13.47 -19.91
C ARG A 298 -14.60 12.96 -18.48
N ILE A 299 -13.68 12.07 -18.13
CA ILE A 299 -13.58 11.46 -16.79
C ILE A 299 -12.27 11.92 -16.15
N PRO A 300 -12.29 12.50 -14.93
CA PRO A 300 -11.09 12.85 -14.19
C PRO A 300 -10.15 11.64 -13.99
N PRO A 301 -8.84 11.80 -14.19
CA PRO A 301 -7.90 10.73 -13.86
C PRO A 301 -7.71 10.64 -12.35
N SER A 302 -7.53 9.43 -11.84
CA SER A 302 -7.00 9.13 -10.52
C SER A 302 -5.63 8.46 -10.65
N ALA A 303 -4.80 8.60 -9.62
CA ALA A 303 -3.43 8.13 -9.58
C ALA A 303 -3.02 7.84 -8.13
#